data_AF-A0A972V0X0-F1
#
_entry.id   AF-A0A972V0X0-F1
#
_cell.length_a   1.000
_cell.length_b   1.000
_cell.length_c   1.000
_cell.angle_alpha   90.00
_cell.angle_beta   90.00
_cell.angle_gamma   90.00
#
_symmetry.space_group_name_H-M   'P 1'
#
loop_
_entity.id
_entity.type
_entity.pdbx_description
1 polymer ?
#
loop_
_entity_poly.entity_id
_entity_poly.type
_entity_poly.pdbx_seq_one_letter_code
_entity_poly.pdbx_strand_id
1 'polypeptide(L)'
;MKMVNETKKIMEDDNIKITATCVRVPVLISHAESVNIETEKKITPEQAIEILKNAPGIEIIDDISKEKYPLPLDAAGKDATYVGRIRADESVENGLNLWVVSDNLRKGAALNAIQIAEALIK
;
A
#
# COMPACT_ATOMS: atom_id res chain seq x y z
N MET A 1 -7.15 -12.54 -13.39
CA MET A 1 -7.28 -11.11 -13.01
C MET A 1 -5.99 -10.71 -12.31
N LYS A 2 -5.26 -9.68 -12.75
CA LYS A 2 -3.86 -9.45 -12.32
C LYS A 2 -3.68 -9.26 -10.81
N MET A 3 -4.27 -8.23 -10.21
CA MET A 3 -4.12 -7.95 -8.77
C MET A 3 -4.47 -9.18 -7.91
N VAL A 4 -5.56 -9.87 -8.24
CA VAL A 4 -5.98 -11.11 -7.54
C VAL A 4 -4.92 -12.21 -7.63
N ASN A 5 -4.43 -12.50 -8.83
CA ASN A 5 -3.50 -13.62 -9.04
C ASN A 5 -2.10 -13.30 -8.52
N GLU A 6 -1.64 -12.05 -8.70
CA GLU A 6 -0.32 -11.61 -8.28
C GLU A 6 -0.22 -11.50 -6.76
N THR A 7 -1.26 -11.00 -6.05
CA THR A 7 -1.28 -10.99 -4.58
C THR A 7 -1.14 -12.40 -4.00
N LYS A 8 -1.92 -13.37 -4.48
CA LYS A 8 -1.84 -14.76 -4.02
C LYS A 8 -0.46 -15.37 -4.27
N LYS A 9 0.10 -15.13 -5.46
CA LYS A 9 1.42 -15.64 -5.83
C LYS A 9 2.54 -15.02 -4.99
N ILE A 10 2.53 -13.70 -4.79
CA ILE A 10 3.58 -12.98 -4.05
C ILE A 10 3.54 -13.31 -2.55
N MET A 11 2.33 -13.45 -2.00
CA MET A 11 2.14 -13.80 -0.58
C MET A 11 2.19 -15.30 -0.31
N GLU A 12 2.34 -16.13 -1.36
CA GLU A 12 2.34 -17.60 -1.28
C GLU A 12 1.10 -18.18 -0.55
N ASP A 13 -0.05 -17.51 -0.67
CA ASP A 13 -1.30 -17.93 -0.03
C ASP A 13 -2.51 -17.76 -0.95
N ASP A 14 -3.02 -18.91 -1.42
CA ASP A 14 -4.21 -18.98 -2.28
C ASP A 14 -5.53 -18.71 -1.53
N ASN A 15 -5.51 -18.71 -0.19
CA ASN A 15 -6.69 -18.48 0.65
C ASN A 15 -7.04 -16.99 0.80
N ILE A 16 -6.12 -16.08 0.44
CA ILE A 16 -6.38 -14.64 0.46
C ILE A 16 -7.57 -14.32 -0.44
N LYS A 17 -8.64 -13.80 0.16
CA LYS A 17 -9.83 -13.33 -0.54
C LYS A 17 -9.60 -11.90 -0.98
N ILE A 18 -9.66 -11.67 -2.28
CA ILE A 18 -9.40 -10.35 -2.86
C ILE A 18 -10.32 -10.10 -4.06
N THR A 19 -10.80 -8.88 -4.12
CA THR A 19 -11.48 -8.30 -5.30
C THR A 19 -10.88 -6.92 -5.55
N ALA A 20 -10.92 -6.46 -6.79
CA ALA A 20 -10.35 -5.17 -7.17
C ALA A 20 -11.19 -4.51 -8.25
N THR A 21 -11.39 -3.20 -8.10
CA THR A 21 -11.94 -2.31 -9.12
C THR A 21 -10.86 -1.33 -9.52
N CYS A 22 -10.37 -1.43 -10.76
CA CYS A 22 -9.31 -0.56 -11.27
C CYS A 22 -9.92 0.57 -12.10
N VAL A 23 -9.71 1.82 -11.67
CA VAL A 23 -10.26 3.02 -12.33
C VAL A 23 -9.11 3.93 -12.76
N ARG A 24 -9.18 4.45 -13.99
CA ARG A 24 -8.26 5.49 -14.47
C ARG A 24 -8.83 6.87 -14.15
N VAL A 25 -8.02 7.72 -13.55
CA VAL A 25 -8.30 9.13 -13.25
C VAL A 25 -7.26 10.03 -13.92
N PRO A 26 -7.50 11.35 -14.11
CA PRO A 26 -6.57 12.26 -14.78
C PRO A 26 -5.39 12.65 -13.86
N VAL A 27 -4.61 11.65 -13.44
CA VAL A 27 -3.38 11.78 -12.67
C VAL A 27 -2.24 11.27 -13.55
N LEU A 28 -1.21 12.11 -13.76
CA LEU A 28 -0.14 11.82 -14.71
C LEU A 28 0.82 10.73 -14.21
N ILE A 29 1.27 10.85 -12.96
CA ILE A 29 2.22 9.94 -12.31
C ILE A 29 1.68 9.59 -10.92
N SER A 30 2.03 8.40 -10.47
CA SER A 30 1.62 7.73 -9.25
C SER A 30 0.27 7.03 -9.37
N HIS A 31 0.13 5.95 -8.61
CA HIS A 31 -1.15 5.29 -8.37
C HIS A 31 -1.54 5.50 -6.91
N ALA A 32 -2.84 5.48 -6.68
CA ALA A 32 -3.41 5.61 -5.36
C ALA A 32 -4.54 4.61 -5.17
N GLU A 33 -4.56 3.98 -4.00
CA GLU A 33 -5.42 2.84 -3.71
C GLU A 33 -6.12 3.06 -2.37
N SER A 34 -7.45 3.03 -2.41
CA SER A 34 -8.26 2.83 -1.21
C SER A 34 -8.29 1.34 -0.93
N VAL A 35 -7.68 0.92 0.17
CA VAL A 35 -7.48 -0.49 0.51
C VAL A 35 -8.25 -0.83 1.78
N ASN A 36 -9.10 -1.85 1.70
CA ASN A 36 -9.77 -2.46 2.83
C ASN A 36 -9.15 -3.82 3.07
N ILE A 37 -8.76 -4.11 4.32
CA ILE A 37 -8.25 -5.41 4.72
C ILE A 37 -9.02 -5.91 5.94
N GLU A 38 -9.10 -7.23 6.08
CA GLU A 38 -9.53 -7.91 7.30
C GLU A 38 -8.37 -8.80 7.76
N THR A 39 -7.96 -8.67 9.01
CA THR A 39 -6.84 -9.44 9.57
C THR A 39 -7.32 -10.66 10.35
N GLU A 40 -6.49 -11.70 10.46
CA GLU A 40 -6.83 -12.91 11.23
C GLU A 40 -7.10 -12.62 12.72
N LYS A 41 -6.37 -11.64 13.26
CA LYS A 41 -6.52 -11.14 14.63
C LYS A 41 -6.74 -9.65 14.57
N LYS A 42 -7.57 -9.14 15.48
CA LYS A 42 -7.78 -7.71 15.63
C LYS A 42 -6.46 -6.98 15.90
N ILE A 43 -6.19 -5.95 15.11
CA ILE A 43 -5.11 -5.00 15.36
C ILE A 43 -5.68 -3.59 15.35
N THR A 44 -5.15 -2.71 16.21
CA THR A 44 -5.55 -1.31 16.22
C THR A 44 -4.84 -0.54 15.10
N PRO A 45 -5.37 0.63 14.67
CA PRO A 45 -4.68 1.51 13.73
C PRO A 45 -3.25 1.86 14.18
N GLU A 46 -3.04 2.07 15.47
CA GLU A 46 -1.72 2.38 16.04
C GLU A 46 -0.76 1.20 15.90
N GLN A 47 -1.23 -0.02 16.15
CA GLN A 47 -0.43 -1.24 15.94
C GLN A 47 -0.08 -1.42 14.45
N ALA A 48 -1.03 -1.18 13.55
CA ALA A 48 -0.79 -1.23 12.11
C ALA A 48 0.26 -0.20 11.68
N ILE A 49 0.18 1.04 12.19
CA ILE A 49 1.17 2.09 11.95
C ILE A 49 2.56 1.64 12.41
N GLU A 50 2.70 1.11 13.63
CA GLU A 50 3.99 0.66 14.15
C GLU A 50 4.57 -0.50 13.34
N ILE A 51 3.75 -1.45 12.88
CA ILE A 51 4.20 -2.53 11.98
C ILE A 51 4.69 -1.94 10.65
N LEU A 52 3.90 -1.07 10.03
CA LEU A 52 4.18 -0.52 8.71
C LEU A 52 5.38 0.43 8.71
N LYS A 53 5.62 1.21 9.78
CA LYS A 53 6.83 2.05 9.92
C LYS A 53 8.13 1.26 9.88
N ASN A 54 8.09 0.01 10.34
CA ASN A 54 9.26 -0.88 10.36
C ASN A 54 9.43 -1.66 9.06
N ALA A 55 8.47 -1.59 8.13
CA ALA A 55 8.55 -2.27 6.85
C ALA A 55 9.46 -1.51 5.86
N PRO A 56 10.47 -2.17 5.26
CA PRO A 56 11.37 -1.51 4.32
C PRO A 56 10.63 -0.90 3.12
N GLY A 57 10.94 0.37 2.82
CA GLY A 57 10.35 1.09 1.69
C GLY A 57 8.95 1.65 1.93
N ILE A 58 8.40 1.53 3.15
CA ILE A 58 7.14 2.17 3.55
C ILE A 58 7.42 3.45 4.34
N GLU A 59 6.69 4.52 4.00
CA GLU A 59 6.68 5.77 4.78
C GLU A 59 5.24 6.10 5.21
N ILE A 60 5.05 6.40 6.50
CA ILE A 60 3.75 6.79 7.04
C ILE A 60 3.55 8.30 6.91
N ILE A 61 2.48 8.70 6.23
CA ILE A 61 1.99 10.09 6.20
C ILE A 61 0.56 10.05 6.74
N ASP A 62 0.38 10.23 8.05
CA ASP A 62 -0.95 10.11 8.67
C ASP A 62 -1.11 11.07 9.86
N ASP A 63 -1.24 12.36 9.55
CA ASP A 63 -1.55 13.41 10.53
C ASP A 63 -2.74 14.23 10.03
N ILE A 64 -3.93 13.67 10.23
CA ILE A 64 -5.21 14.24 9.77
C ILE A 64 -5.45 15.62 10.37
N SER A 65 -4.98 15.87 11.60
CA SER A 65 -5.12 17.16 12.27
C SER A 65 -4.39 18.30 11.55
N LYS A 66 -3.39 17.95 10.72
CA LYS A 66 -2.61 18.86 9.88
C LYS A 66 -2.84 18.60 8.39
N GLU A 67 -3.90 17.89 8.02
CA GLU A 67 -4.25 17.56 6.64
C GLU A 67 -3.15 16.79 5.89
N LYS A 68 -2.35 16.00 6.61
CA LYS A 68 -1.27 15.21 6.01
C LYS A 68 -1.72 13.78 5.77
N TYR A 69 -1.79 13.42 4.49
CA TYR A 69 -2.03 12.07 3.99
C TYR A 69 -1.34 11.90 2.62
N PRO A 70 -1.09 10.67 2.15
CA PRO A 70 -0.40 10.45 0.88
C PRO A 70 -1.13 11.09 -0.30
N LEU A 71 -0.42 11.85 -1.13
CA LEU A 71 -0.94 12.46 -2.35
C LEU A 71 -0.15 11.95 -3.57
N PRO A 72 -0.81 11.64 -4.70
CA PRO A 72 -0.11 11.21 -5.92
C PRO A 72 0.96 12.19 -6.39
N LEU A 73 0.66 13.49 -6.28
CA LEU A 73 1.57 14.57 -6.65
C LEU A 73 2.86 14.54 -5.82
N ASP A 74 2.74 14.29 -4.52
CA ASP A 74 3.89 14.28 -3.60
C ASP A 74 4.70 12.98 -3.71
N ALA A 75 4.10 11.89 -4.17
CA ALA A 75 4.78 10.61 -4.38
C ALA A 75 5.57 10.54 -5.69
N ALA A 76 5.20 11.35 -6.69
CA ALA A 76 5.85 11.35 -7.99
C ALA A 76 7.35 11.66 -7.87
N GLY A 77 8.17 10.83 -8.53
CA GLY A 77 9.62 10.94 -8.48
C GLY A 77 10.28 10.44 -7.19
N LYS A 78 9.52 9.84 -6.26
CA LYS A 78 10.05 9.27 -5.01
C LYS A 78 10.00 7.75 -5.02
N ASP A 79 10.83 7.14 -4.18
CA ASP A 79 11.08 5.69 -4.18
C ASP A 79 10.20 4.91 -3.18
N ALA A 80 9.68 5.59 -2.16
CA ALA A 80 8.88 4.97 -1.11
C ALA A 80 7.43 4.68 -1.55
N THR A 81 6.81 3.73 -0.84
CA THR A 81 5.36 3.57 -0.81
C THR A 81 4.83 4.32 0.39
N TYR A 82 3.93 5.26 0.17
CA TYR A 82 3.34 6.09 1.20
C TYR A 82 2.02 5.50 1.67
N VAL A 83 1.82 5.40 2.97
CA VAL A 83 0.59 4.87 3.58
C VAL A 83 0.06 5.86 4.61
N GLY A 84 -1.26 6.04 4.61
CA GLY A 84 -1.96 6.87 5.59
C GLY A 84 -3.46 6.59 5.59
N ARG A 85 -4.24 7.47 6.22
CA ARG A 85 -5.69 7.30 6.42
C ARG A 85 -6.04 5.98 7.11
N ILE A 86 -5.12 5.46 7.93
CA ILE A 86 -5.24 4.17 8.61
C ILE A 86 -6.28 4.30 9.71
N ARG A 87 -7.33 3.49 9.63
CA ARG A 87 -8.43 3.52 10.62
C ARG A 87 -9.14 2.17 10.68
N ALA A 88 -9.83 1.93 11.79
CA ALA A 88 -10.71 0.77 11.92
C ALA A 88 -11.83 0.83 10.88
N ASP A 89 -12.21 -0.34 10.35
CA ASP A 89 -13.46 -0.51 9.64
C ASP A 89 -14.56 -0.86 10.66
N GLU A 90 -15.61 -0.04 10.76
CA GLU A 90 -16.70 -0.28 11.69
C GLU A 90 -17.69 -1.34 11.18
N SER A 91 -17.58 -1.76 9.92
CA SER A 91 -18.45 -2.77 9.32
C SER A 91 -17.91 -4.21 9.44
N VAL A 92 -16.63 -4.38 9.82
CA VAL A 92 -15.94 -5.67 9.91
C VAL A 92 -15.12 -5.74 11.19
N GLU A 93 -15.25 -6.80 11.99
CA GLU A 93 -14.68 -6.91 13.35
C GLU A 93 -13.16 -6.67 13.42
N ASN A 94 -12.42 -7.25 12.46
CA ASN A 94 -10.97 -7.14 12.31
C ASN A 94 -10.58 -6.30 11.08
N GLY A 95 -11.46 -5.39 10.66
CA GLY A 95 -11.27 -4.60 9.45
C GLY A 95 -10.42 -3.35 9.66
N LEU A 96 -9.60 -3.03 8.66
CA LEU A 96 -8.89 -1.75 8.54
C LEU A 96 -9.09 -1.14 7.16
N ASN A 97 -9.13 0.19 7.13
CA ASN A 97 -9.08 0.98 5.91
C ASN A 97 -7.75 1.71 5.82
N LEU A 98 -7.15 1.76 4.63
CA LEU A 98 -5.89 2.43 4.34
C LEU A 98 -5.97 3.21 3.01
N TRP A 99 -5.09 4.19 2.87
CA TRP A 99 -4.80 4.89 1.63
C TRP A 99 -3.33 4.72 1.28
N VAL A 100 -3.06 4.11 0.13
CA VAL A 100 -1.71 3.75 -0.32
C VAL A 100 -1.39 4.48 -1.61
N VAL A 101 -0.22 5.13 -1.68
CA VAL A 101 0.22 5.89 -2.86
C VAL A 101 1.69 5.60 -3.15
N SER A 102 2.02 5.37 -4.42
CA SER A 102 3.42 5.26 -4.86
C SER A 102 3.58 5.64 -6.32
N ASP A 103 4.79 6.05 -6.71
CA ASP A 103 5.15 6.30 -8.11
C ASP A 103 5.13 4.98 -8.90
N ASN A 104 4.21 4.91 -9.88
CA ASN A 104 3.97 3.71 -10.68
C ASN A 104 5.05 3.43 -11.73
N LEU A 105 5.92 4.40 -12.04
CA LEU A 105 7.06 4.22 -12.93
C LEU A 105 8.32 3.81 -12.16
N ARG A 106 8.43 4.21 -10.89
CA ARG A 106 9.51 3.81 -9.98
C ARG A 106 9.18 2.52 -9.25
N LYS A 107 8.63 2.60 -8.03
CA LYS A 107 8.37 1.42 -7.19
C LYS A 107 7.37 0.47 -7.85
N GLY A 108 6.44 1.00 -8.67
CA GLY A 108 5.56 0.18 -9.50
C GLY A 108 6.20 -0.50 -10.71
N ALA A 109 7.44 -0.14 -11.09
CA ALA A 109 8.12 -0.72 -12.26
C ALA A 109 9.65 -0.70 -12.14
N ALA A 110 10.31 0.40 -12.55
CA ALA A 110 11.75 0.43 -12.80
C ALA A 110 12.60 0.21 -11.53
N LEU A 111 12.26 0.89 -10.43
CA LEU A 111 12.99 0.75 -9.17
C LEU A 111 12.88 -0.69 -8.64
N ASN A 112 11.68 -1.28 -8.72
CA ASN A 112 11.48 -2.64 -8.23
C ASN A 112 12.30 -3.66 -9.02
N ALA A 113 12.43 -3.48 -10.34
CA ALA A 113 13.28 -4.32 -11.18
C ALA A 113 14.77 -4.20 -10.80
N ILE A 114 15.25 -2.97 -10.54
CA ILE A 114 16.63 -2.75 -10.09
C ILE A 114 16.86 -3.35 -8.70
N GLN A 115 15.94 -3.16 -7.75
CA GLN A 115 16.05 -3.74 -6.41
C GLN A 115 16.09 -5.28 -6.43
N ILE A 116 15.36 -5.92 -7.35
CA ILE A 116 15.47 -7.37 -7.58
C ILE A 116 16.87 -7.73 -8.08
N ALA A 117 17.40 -7.00 -9.06
CA ALA A 117 18.75 -7.23 -9.56
C ALA A 117 19.81 -7.05 -8.46
N GLU A 118 19.69 -6.01 -7.62
CA GLU A 118 20.54 -5.76 -6.46
C GLU A 118 20.45 -6.90 -5.44
N ALA A 119 19.26 -7.45 -5.20
CA ALA A 119 19.06 -8.57 -4.28
C ALA A 119 19.69 -9.87 -4.78
N LEU A 120 19.81 -10.06 -6.10
CA LEU A 120 20.43 -11.25 -6.70
C LEU A 120 21.97 -11.22 -6.66
N ILE A 121 22.58 -10.04 -6.53
CA ILE A 121 24.04 -9.85 -6.52
C ILE A 121 24.62 -9.58 -5.12
N LYS A 122 23.77 -9.51 -4.10
CA LYS A 122 24.17 -9.49 -2.68
C LYS A 122 24.51 -10.90 -2.21
#